data_AF-A0A6B3F1N6-F1
#
_entry.id   AF-A0A6B3F1N6-F1
#
_cell.length_a   1.000
_cell.length_b   1.000
_cell.length_c   1.000
_cell.angle_alpha   90.00
_cell.angle_beta   90.00
_cell.angle_gamma   90.00
#
_symmetry.space_group_name_H-M   'P 1'
#
loop_
_entity.id
_entity.type
_entity.pdbx_description
1 polymer ?
#
loop_
_entity_poly.entity_id
_entity_poly.type
_entity_poly.pdbx_seq_one_letter_code
_entity_poly.pdbx_strand_id
1 'polypeptide(L)'
;HRPLIITLFAIFVVATLVITVWAGRQTRNAADFYAGGRQFTGFQNGLAVSGDYMSAASFLGIAGAIALFGYDGFLYSIGFLVAWLVALLLVAEPLRNSGRYTMGDVLAYRMRQRPVRTAAGASTIVVSIFYLLAQMAGAGVLVSLLLGITSDGGKVAIVALVGVLMIVYVTIGGMKGTTWVQMVKAVLL
;
A
#
# COMPACT_ATOMS: atom_id res chain seq x y z
N HIS A 1 19.21 15.31 -17.99
CA HIS A 1 18.23 14.25 -17.66
C HIS A 1 17.74 14.29 -16.21
N ARG A 2 18.60 14.47 -15.18
CA ARG A 2 18.17 14.58 -13.77
C ARG A 2 17.08 15.64 -13.45
N PRO A 3 17.12 16.88 -13.98
CA PRO A 3 16.07 17.86 -13.67
C PRO A 3 14.69 17.46 -14.21
N LEU A 4 14.63 16.73 -15.33
CA LEU A 4 13.36 16.21 -15.87
C LEU A 4 12.76 15.14 -14.95
N ILE A 5 13.58 14.22 -14.44
CA ILE A 5 13.17 13.17 -13.50
C ILE A 5 12.62 13.80 -12.21
N ILE A 6 13.33 14.78 -11.65
CA ILE A 6 12.90 15.49 -10.45
C ILE A 6 11.60 16.25 -10.70
N THR A 7 11.46 16.89 -11.86
CA THR A 7 10.24 17.63 -12.23
C THR A 7 9.05 16.68 -12.38
N LEU A 8 9.20 15.56 -13.08
CA LEU A 8 8.14 14.56 -13.23
C LEU A 8 7.75 13.95 -11.88
N PHE A 9 8.72 13.63 -11.03
CA PHE A 9 8.47 13.15 -9.67
C PHE A 9 7.72 14.19 -8.83
N ALA A 10 8.13 15.45 -8.87
CA ALA A 10 7.45 16.54 -8.16
C ALA A 10 6.01 16.74 -8.65
N ILE A 11 5.78 16.72 -9.97
CA ILE A 11 4.43 16.80 -10.56
C ILE A 11 3.57 15.63 -10.08
N PHE A 12 4.11 14.41 -10.08
CA PHE A 12 3.39 13.23 -9.61
C PHE A 12 3.03 13.33 -8.12
N VAL A 13 3.97 13.78 -7.28
CA VAL A 13 3.72 14.01 -5.85
C VAL A 13 2.65 15.09 -5.67
N VAL A 14 2.74 16.22 -6.36
CA VAL A 14 1.73 17.29 -6.26
C VAL A 14 0.36 16.84 -6.74
N ALA A 15 0.28 16.12 -7.86
CA ALA A 15 -0.97 15.59 -8.38
C ALA A 15 -1.64 14.62 -7.39
N THR A 16 -0.85 13.70 -6.82
CA THR A 16 -1.37 12.77 -5.80
C THR A 16 -1.76 13.50 -4.51
N LEU A 17 -1.06 14.57 -4.13
CA LEU A 17 -1.43 15.45 -3.00
C LEU A 17 -2.78 16.11 -3.22
N VAL A 18 -2.99 16.72 -4.38
CA VAL A 18 -4.25 17.38 -4.73
C VAL A 18 -5.41 16.39 -4.69
N ILE A 19 -5.22 15.19 -5.27
CA ILE A 19 -6.22 14.11 -5.25
C ILE A 19 -6.54 13.70 -3.82
N THR A 20 -5.51 13.52 -2.98
CA THR A 20 -5.68 13.06 -1.59
C THR A 20 -6.41 14.09 -0.75
N VAL A 21 -6.06 15.38 -0.87
CA VAL A 21 -6.72 16.48 -0.16
C VAL A 21 -8.17 16.65 -0.63
N TRP A 22 -8.41 16.55 -1.93
CA TRP A 22 -9.75 16.62 -2.50
C TRP A 22 -10.66 15.48 -2.02
N ALA A 23 -10.16 14.24 -2.03
CA ALA A 23 -10.88 13.07 -1.53
C ALA A 23 -11.05 13.12 0.00
N GLY A 24 -10.03 13.59 0.73
CA GLY A 24 -10.06 13.77 2.18
C GLY A 24 -11.15 14.73 2.64
N ARG A 25 -11.37 15.83 1.91
CA ARG A 25 -12.45 16.80 2.17
C ARG A 25 -13.87 16.23 2.04
N GLN A 26 -14.02 15.05 1.44
CA GLN A 26 -15.31 14.34 1.30
C GLN A 26 -15.54 13.27 2.38
N THR A 27 -14.68 13.23 3.39
CA THR A 27 -14.76 12.26 4.51
C THR A 27 -15.42 12.93 5.71
N ARG A 28 -16.63 12.49 6.09
CA ARG A 28 -17.39 13.10 7.20
C ARG A 28 -17.57 12.17 8.40
N ASN A 29 -17.65 10.85 8.18
CA ASN A 29 -17.89 9.85 9.24
C ASN A 29 -16.83 8.74 9.26
N ALA A 30 -16.75 7.97 10.35
CA ALA A 30 -15.80 6.85 10.49
C ALA A 30 -15.93 5.79 9.37
N ALA A 31 -17.15 5.55 8.88
CA ALA A 31 -17.38 4.67 7.74
C ALA A 31 -16.80 5.23 6.42
N ASP A 32 -16.75 6.55 6.26
CA ASP A 32 -16.08 7.18 5.11
C ASP A 32 -14.56 7.05 5.24
N PHE A 33 -14.03 7.23 6.45
CA PHE A 33 -12.58 7.18 6.69
C PHE A 33 -12.02 5.76 6.55
N TYR A 34 -12.69 4.77 7.13
CA TYR A 34 -12.21 3.37 7.17
C TYR A 34 -12.72 2.47 6.04
N ALA A 35 -13.84 2.79 5.40
CA ALA A 35 -14.42 1.95 4.33
C ALA A 35 -14.74 2.72 3.05
N GLY A 36 -14.31 3.99 2.95
CA GLY A 36 -14.61 4.82 1.79
C GLY A 36 -16.09 5.08 1.57
N GLY A 37 -16.93 4.90 2.60
CA GLY A 37 -18.38 4.98 2.49
C GLY A 37 -19.02 3.82 1.72
N ARG A 38 -18.25 2.77 1.39
CA ARG A 38 -18.66 1.61 0.55
C ARG A 38 -19.16 2.02 -0.84
N GLN A 39 -18.78 3.19 -1.34
CA GLN A 39 -19.29 3.75 -2.60
C GLN A 39 -18.49 3.34 -3.84
N PHE A 40 -17.35 2.69 -3.68
CA PHE A 40 -16.51 2.26 -4.79
C PHE A 40 -17.12 1.05 -5.52
N THR A 41 -17.14 1.12 -6.86
CA THR A 41 -17.57 0.00 -7.70
C THR A 41 -16.57 -1.16 -7.64
N GLY A 42 -16.99 -2.37 -8.01
CA GLY A 42 -16.11 -3.55 -8.00
C GLY A 42 -14.87 -3.37 -8.87
N PHE A 43 -15.01 -2.70 -10.02
CA PHE A 43 -13.89 -2.37 -10.91
C PHE A 43 -12.93 -1.36 -10.27
N GLN A 44 -13.43 -0.30 -9.64
CA GLN A 44 -12.59 0.70 -8.95
C GLN A 44 -11.78 0.08 -7.81
N ASN A 45 -12.42 -0.77 -6.99
CA ASN A 45 -11.70 -1.48 -5.93
C ASN A 45 -10.70 -2.50 -6.50
N GLY A 46 -11.05 -3.22 -7.57
CA GLY A 46 -10.15 -4.15 -8.24
C GLY A 46 -8.90 -3.45 -8.78
N LEU A 47 -9.08 -2.28 -9.41
CA LEU A 47 -7.99 -1.47 -9.93
C LEU A 47 -7.13 -0.87 -8.81
N ALA A 48 -7.73 -0.45 -7.70
CA ALA A 48 -6.98 0.01 -6.54
C ALA A 48 -6.15 -1.12 -5.91
N VAL A 49 -6.74 -2.31 -5.76
CA VAL A 49 -6.09 -3.48 -5.18
C VAL A 49 -4.97 -4.01 -6.07
N SER A 50 -5.12 -3.98 -7.40
CA SER A 50 -4.01 -4.28 -8.32
C SER A 50 -2.90 -3.24 -8.23
N GLY A 51 -3.25 -1.95 -8.11
CA GLY A 51 -2.28 -0.87 -7.89
C GLY A 51 -1.47 -1.03 -6.59
N ASP A 52 -2.10 -1.53 -5.53
CA ASP A 52 -1.41 -1.84 -4.26
C ASP A 52 -0.53 -3.08 -4.37
N TYR A 53 -0.98 -4.10 -5.10
CA TYR A 53 -0.21 -5.31 -5.37
C TYR A 53 1.10 -5.02 -6.12
N MET A 54 1.09 -4.03 -7.03
CA MET A 54 2.27 -3.58 -7.78
C MET A 54 3.24 -2.69 -6.97
N SER A 55 3.17 -2.74 -5.63
CA SER A 55 4.07 -2.00 -4.73
C SER A 55 5.56 -2.21 -5.04
N ALA A 56 6.41 -1.29 -4.56
CA ALA A 56 7.86 -1.33 -4.69
C ALA A 56 8.47 -2.67 -4.24
N ALA A 57 7.87 -3.32 -3.24
CA ALA A 57 8.28 -4.65 -2.78
C ALA A 57 8.08 -5.72 -3.86
N SER A 58 6.97 -5.71 -4.59
CA SER A 58 6.70 -6.65 -5.67
C SER A 58 7.59 -6.37 -6.88
N PHE A 59 7.73 -5.10 -7.26
CA PHE A 59 8.56 -4.71 -8.40
C PHE A 59 10.04 -5.00 -8.17
N LEU A 60 10.61 -4.52 -7.05
CA LEU A 60 12.01 -4.79 -6.68
C LEU A 60 12.23 -6.26 -6.32
N GLY A 61 11.26 -6.90 -5.65
CA GLY A 61 11.37 -8.28 -5.21
C GLY A 61 11.39 -9.26 -6.38
N ILE A 62 10.48 -9.12 -7.35
CA ILE A 62 10.46 -9.98 -8.54
C ILE A 62 11.65 -9.69 -9.43
N ALA A 63 11.98 -8.41 -9.69
CA ALA A 63 13.15 -8.06 -10.50
C ALA A 63 14.46 -8.56 -9.85
N GLY A 64 14.59 -8.43 -8.53
CA GLY A 64 15.73 -8.95 -7.78
C GLY A 64 15.79 -10.48 -7.79
N ALA A 65 14.66 -11.16 -7.62
CA ALA A 65 14.61 -12.62 -7.70
C ALA A 65 14.99 -13.13 -9.10
N ILE A 66 14.53 -12.49 -10.17
CA ILE A 66 14.90 -12.85 -11.54
C ILE A 66 16.39 -12.55 -11.78
N ALA A 67 16.91 -11.42 -11.30
CA ALA A 67 18.32 -11.08 -11.46
C ALA A 67 19.26 -12.09 -10.75
N LEU A 68 18.85 -12.65 -9.61
CA LEU A 68 19.64 -13.59 -8.82
C LEU A 68 19.45 -15.05 -9.25
N PHE A 69 18.22 -15.45 -9.59
CA PHE A 69 17.84 -16.85 -9.83
C PHE A 69 17.40 -17.14 -11.27
N GLY A 70 17.45 -16.15 -12.16
CA GLY A 70 17.12 -16.32 -13.58
C GLY A 70 15.68 -16.80 -13.81
N TYR A 71 15.53 -17.86 -14.60
CA TYR A 71 14.23 -18.42 -14.98
C TYR A 71 13.43 -18.97 -13.79
N ASP A 72 14.11 -19.50 -12.76
CA ASP A 72 13.44 -20.00 -11.55
C ASP A 72 12.80 -18.87 -10.74
N GLY A 73 13.43 -17.68 -10.74
CA GLY A 73 12.85 -16.46 -10.15
C GLY A 73 11.58 -16.00 -10.86
N PHE A 74 11.49 -16.22 -12.19
CA PHE A 74 10.28 -15.94 -12.96
C PHE A 74 9.16 -16.93 -12.60
N LEU A 75 9.45 -18.23 -12.48
CA LEU A 75 8.47 -19.23 -12.04
C LEU A 75 7.92 -18.92 -10.65
N TYR A 76 8.75 -18.43 -9.73
CA TYR A 76 8.32 -18.01 -8.40
C TYR A 76 7.30 -16.86 -8.44
N SER A 77 7.45 -15.92 -9.38
CA SER A 77 6.52 -14.79 -9.55
C SER A 77 5.10 -15.22 -9.95
N ILE A 78 4.98 -16.30 -10.74
CA ILE A 78 3.67 -16.87 -11.14
C ILE A 78 2.96 -17.42 -9.90
N GLY A 79 3.68 -18.16 -9.05
CA GLY A 79 3.13 -18.69 -7.80
C GLY A 79 2.62 -17.58 -6.87
N PHE A 80 3.37 -16.48 -6.77
CA PHE A 80 2.98 -15.31 -5.99
C PHE A 80 1.69 -14.66 -6.51
N LEU A 81 1.51 -14.56 -7.83
CA LEU A 81 0.30 -13.99 -8.45
C LEU A 81 -0.91 -14.90 -8.27
N VAL A 82 -0.76 -16.22 -8.46
CA VAL A 82 -1.84 -17.18 -8.27
C VAL A 82 -2.28 -17.23 -6.79
N ALA A 83 -1.33 -17.26 -5.86
CA ALA A 83 -1.63 -17.25 -4.43
C ALA A 83 -2.42 -16.00 -4.02
N TRP A 84 -2.09 -14.84 -4.60
CA TRP A 84 -2.82 -13.60 -4.36
C TRP A 84 -4.27 -13.65 -4.86
N LEU A 85 -4.51 -14.18 -6.07
CA LEU A 85 -5.88 -14.36 -6.58
C LEU A 85 -6.70 -15.31 -5.70
N VAL A 86 -6.09 -16.42 -5.27
CA VAL A 86 -6.75 -17.37 -4.37
C VAL A 86 -7.08 -16.72 -3.03
N ALA A 87 -6.17 -15.92 -2.46
CA ALA A 87 -6.41 -15.18 -1.22
C ALA A 87 -7.53 -14.14 -1.38
N LEU A 88 -7.58 -13.41 -2.50
CA LEU A 88 -8.66 -12.47 -2.78
C LEU A 88 -10.02 -13.16 -2.86
N LEU A 89 -10.13 -14.27 -3.60
CA LEU A 89 -11.39 -14.99 -3.76
C LEU A 89 -11.83 -15.68 -2.46
N LEU A 90 -10.93 -16.40 -1.78
CA LEU A 90 -11.31 -17.22 -0.63
C LEU A 90 -11.36 -16.44 0.70
N VAL A 91 -10.56 -15.39 0.86
CA VAL A 91 -10.45 -14.66 2.13
C VAL A 91 -11.16 -13.31 2.05
N ALA A 92 -10.97 -12.54 0.99
CA ALA A 92 -11.55 -11.20 0.92
C ALA A 92 -13.08 -11.24 0.74
N GLU A 93 -13.64 -12.22 0.04
CA GLU A 93 -15.10 -12.34 -0.17
C GLU A 93 -15.87 -12.63 1.14
N PRO A 94 -15.50 -13.61 1.99
CA PRO A 94 -16.12 -13.80 3.30
C PRO A 94 -15.97 -12.58 4.22
N LEU A 95 -14.82 -11.90 4.17
CA LEU A 95 -14.58 -10.70 4.97
C LEU A 95 -15.47 -9.54 4.51
N ARG A 96 -15.65 -9.33 3.20
CA ARG A 96 -16.53 -8.29 2.64
C ARG A 96 -17.99 -8.48 3.06
N ASN A 97 -18.45 -9.73 3.08
CA ASN A 97 -19.82 -10.11 3.42
C ASN A 97 -20.11 -10.05 4.93
N SER A 98 -19.08 -9.96 5.78
CA SER A 98 -19.23 -9.89 7.26
C SER A 98 -19.65 -8.53 7.80
N GLY A 99 -19.53 -7.46 7.01
CA GLY A 99 -19.87 -6.09 7.41
C GLY A 99 -18.98 -5.47 8.50
N ARG A 100 -17.90 -6.14 8.91
CA ARG A 100 -16.95 -5.65 9.92
C ARG A 100 -15.78 -4.91 9.27
N TYR A 101 -15.10 -4.04 10.05
CA TYR A 101 -14.00 -3.21 9.57
C TYR A 101 -12.62 -3.88 9.68
N THR A 102 -12.47 -4.91 10.53
CA THR A 102 -11.18 -5.60 10.73
C THR A 102 -11.32 -7.12 10.59
N MET A 103 -10.26 -7.79 10.13
CA MET A 103 -10.20 -9.26 10.12
C MET A 103 -10.36 -9.87 11.52
N GLY A 104 -9.82 -9.17 12.54
CA GLY A 104 -9.94 -9.56 13.94
C GLY A 104 -11.39 -9.58 14.43
N ASP A 105 -12.23 -8.67 13.97
CA ASP A 105 -13.65 -8.63 14.34
C ASP A 105 -14.45 -9.80 13.76
N VAL A 106 -14.08 -10.29 12.57
CA VAL A 106 -14.72 -11.46 11.95
C VAL A 106 -14.37 -12.74 12.69
N LEU A 107 -13.10 -12.89 13.08
CA LEU A 107 -12.65 -14.04 13.88
C LEU A 107 -13.24 -14.00 15.30
N ALA A 108 -13.28 -12.81 15.91
CA ALA A 108 -13.89 -12.59 17.22
C ALA A 108 -15.41 -12.84 17.21
N TYR A 109 -16.09 -12.73 16.07
CA TYR A 109 -17.52 -13.02 15.96
C TYR A 109 -17.83 -14.51 16.17
N ARG A 110 -16.92 -15.41 15.78
CA ARG A 110 -17.09 -16.88 15.95
C ARG A 110 -16.39 -17.45 17.18
N MET A 111 -15.64 -16.64 17.94
CA MET A 111 -14.80 -17.09 19.06
C MET A 111 -14.92 -16.16 20.28
N ARG A 112 -14.11 -16.39 21.34
CA ARG A 112 -14.05 -15.51 22.52
C ARG A 112 -13.52 -14.13 22.12
N GLN A 113 -14.40 -13.13 22.14
CA GLN A 113 -14.15 -11.79 21.58
C GLN A 113 -12.88 -11.10 22.11
N ARG A 114 -12.64 -11.08 23.42
CA ARG A 114 -11.54 -10.32 24.03
C ARG A 114 -10.14 -10.86 23.67
N PRO A 115 -9.78 -12.13 23.96
CA PRO A 115 -8.44 -12.65 23.66
C PRO A 115 -8.17 -12.74 22.16
N VAL A 116 -9.18 -13.07 21.34
CA VAL A 116 -9.02 -13.21 19.89
C VAL A 116 -8.80 -11.85 19.22
N ARG A 117 -9.56 -10.82 19.64
CA ARG A 117 -9.37 -9.47 19.10
C ARG A 117 -8.02 -8.88 19.49
N THR A 118 -7.54 -9.10 20.71
CA THR A 118 -6.20 -8.65 21.13
C THR A 118 -5.09 -9.38 20.39
N ALA A 119 -5.20 -10.70 20.22
CA ALA A 119 -4.21 -11.48 19.51
C ALA A 119 -4.16 -11.12 18.01
N ALA A 120 -5.32 -11.00 17.36
CA ALA A 120 -5.40 -10.60 15.94
C ALA A 120 -4.95 -9.15 15.72
N GLY A 121 -5.27 -8.24 16.64
CA GLY A 121 -4.79 -6.86 16.59
C GLY A 121 -3.26 -6.79 16.76
N ALA A 122 -2.71 -7.47 17.76
CA ALA A 122 -1.27 -7.51 18.01
C ALA A 122 -0.51 -8.14 16.83
N SER A 123 -0.99 -9.28 16.29
CA SER A 123 -0.35 -9.91 15.14
C SER A 123 -0.37 -8.99 13.91
N THR A 124 -1.50 -8.32 13.65
CA THR A 124 -1.61 -7.37 12.54
C THR A 124 -0.60 -6.24 12.70
N ILE A 125 -0.50 -5.63 13.89
CA ILE A 125 0.46 -4.54 14.15
C ILE A 125 1.89 -5.02 13.94
N VAL A 126 2.26 -6.17 14.49
CA VAL A 126 3.63 -6.72 14.37
C VAL A 126 3.98 -6.97 12.91
N VAL A 127 3.11 -7.66 12.17
CA VAL A 127 3.33 -7.94 10.73
C VAL A 127 3.39 -6.65 9.92
N SER A 128 2.50 -5.69 10.19
CA SER A 128 2.51 -4.39 9.51
C SER A 128 3.78 -3.60 9.79
N ILE A 129 4.35 -3.63 10.99
CA ILE A 129 5.61 -2.93 11.30
C ILE A 129 6.75 -3.51 10.45
N PHE A 130 6.93 -4.84 10.43
CA PHE A 130 7.98 -5.46 9.62
C PHE A 130 7.80 -5.19 8.13
N TYR A 131 6.55 -5.27 7.65
CA TYR A 131 6.22 -4.99 6.26
C TYR A 131 6.52 -3.53 5.87
N LEU A 132 6.11 -2.57 6.70
CA LEU A 132 6.35 -1.15 6.45
C LEU A 132 7.83 -0.79 6.54
N LEU A 133 8.59 -1.40 7.45
CA LEU A 133 10.04 -1.21 7.52
C LEU A 133 10.73 -1.61 6.22
N ALA A 134 10.39 -2.80 5.68
CA ALA A 134 10.93 -3.26 4.40
C ALA A 134 10.56 -2.31 3.25
N GLN A 135 9.31 -1.84 3.20
CA GLN A 135 8.87 -0.90 2.18
C GLN A 135 9.58 0.47 2.28
N MET A 136 9.75 1.00 3.49
CA MET A 136 10.43 2.29 3.69
C MET A 136 11.91 2.22 3.32
N ALA A 137 12.57 1.10 3.62
CA ALA A 137 13.94 0.87 3.15
C ALA A 137 14.02 0.83 1.62
N GLY A 138 13.13 0.08 0.96
CA GLY A 138 13.08 0.01 -0.50
C GLY A 138 12.80 1.36 -1.17
N ALA A 139 11.82 2.11 -0.65
CA ALA A 139 11.49 3.45 -1.13
C ALA A 139 12.65 4.43 -0.93
N GLY A 140 13.32 4.39 0.22
CA GLY A 140 14.47 5.22 0.52
C GLY A 140 15.64 5.03 -0.44
N VAL A 141 15.97 3.77 -0.75
CA VAL A 141 17.01 3.44 -1.74
C VAL A 141 16.64 3.99 -3.12
N LEU A 142 15.41 3.74 -3.60
CA LEU A 142 14.93 4.25 -4.89
C LEU A 142 15.00 5.78 -4.98
N VAL A 143 14.51 6.49 -3.97
CA VAL A 143 14.51 7.96 -3.98
C VAL A 143 15.94 8.52 -3.89
N SER A 144 16.81 7.89 -3.10
CA SER A 144 18.22 8.32 -3.04
C SER A 144 18.95 8.15 -4.37
N LEU A 145 18.67 7.06 -5.11
CA LEU A 145 19.18 6.83 -6.46
C LEU A 145 18.65 7.88 -7.44
N LEU A 146 17.35 8.20 -7.37
CA LEU A 146 16.73 9.22 -8.23
C LEU A 146 17.29 10.62 -8.00
N LEU A 147 17.52 11.01 -6.75
CA LEU A 147 18.08 12.32 -6.39
C LEU A 147 19.61 12.37 -6.51
N GLY A 148 20.26 11.22 -6.70
CA GLY A 148 21.71 11.11 -6.83
C GLY A 148 22.48 11.42 -5.53
N ILE A 149 21.83 11.24 -4.38
CA ILE A 149 22.41 11.51 -3.06
C ILE A 149 23.08 10.23 -2.55
N THR A 150 24.41 10.24 -2.50
CA THR A 150 25.23 9.10 -2.08
C THR A 150 25.58 9.11 -0.60
N SER A 151 25.48 10.26 0.08
CA SER A 151 25.76 10.39 1.51
C SER A 151 24.73 9.64 2.36
N ASP A 152 25.20 8.83 3.32
CA ASP A 152 24.30 8.05 4.18
C ASP A 152 23.38 8.91 5.05
N GLY A 153 23.86 10.07 5.51
CA GLY A 153 23.02 11.05 6.22
C GLY A 153 21.90 11.63 5.35
N GLY A 154 22.18 11.89 4.07
CA GLY A 154 21.18 12.36 3.11
C GLY A 154 20.12 11.31 2.76
N LYS A 155 20.51 10.02 2.68
CA LYS A 155 19.56 8.92 2.49
C LYS A 155 18.58 8.83 3.66
N VAL A 156 19.08 8.88 4.90
CA VAL A 156 18.24 8.83 6.12
C VAL A 156 17.27 10.02 6.17
N ALA A 157 17.74 11.23 5.85
CA ALA A 157 16.89 12.42 5.82
C ALA A 157 15.76 12.30 4.77
N ILE A 158 16.05 11.76 3.59
CA ILE A 158 15.04 11.51 2.54
C ILE A 158 14.03 10.47 3.00
N VAL A 159 14.48 9.35 3.56
CA VAL A 159 13.59 8.30 4.06
C VAL A 159 12.64 8.88 5.12
N ALA A 160 13.18 9.66 6.06
CA ALA A 160 12.39 10.32 7.09
C ALA A 160 11.37 11.30 6.49
N LEU A 161 11.78 12.13 5.52
CA LEU A 161 10.90 13.07 4.83
C LEU A 161 9.76 12.34 4.10
N VAL A 162 10.08 11.30 3.33
CA VAL A 162 9.08 10.48 2.61
C VAL A 162 8.13 9.79 3.59
N GLY A 163 8.65 9.27 4.70
CA GLY A 163 7.83 8.66 5.75
C GLY A 163 6.84 9.65 6.37
N VAL A 164 7.32 10.84 6.77
CA VAL A 164 6.47 11.91 7.33
C VAL A 164 5.42 12.35 6.33
N LEU A 165 5.83 12.56 5.08
CA LEU A 165 4.94 12.92 3.98
C LEU A 165 3.86 11.85 3.81
N MET A 166 4.22 10.55 3.85
CA MET A 166 3.23 9.47 3.75
C MET A 166 2.25 9.41 4.92
N ILE A 167 2.70 9.71 6.14
CA ILE A 167 1.80 9.82 7.29
C ILE A 167 0.78 10.93 7.04
N VAL A 168 1.24 12.12 6.64
CA VAL A 168 0.36 13.26 6.33
C VAL A 168 -0.66 12.90 5.24
N TYR A 169 -0.21 12.23 4.17
CA TYR A 169 -1.09 11.73 3.10
C TYR A 169 -2.22 10.86 3.64
N VAL A 170 -1.88 9.82 4.40
CA VAL A 170 -2.84 8.84 4.89
C VAL A 170 -3.77 9.46 5.92
N THR A 171 -3.26 10.32 6.81
CA THR A 171 -4.07 11.00 7.82
C THR A 171 -5.10 11.94 7.20
N ILE A 172 -4.74 12.66 6.12
CA ILE A 172 -5.67 13.59 5.45
C ILE A 172 -6.62 12.87 4.50
N GLY A 173 -6.14 11.86 3.78
CA GLY A 173 -6.90 11.20 2.72
C GLY A 173 -7.91 10.15 3.17
N GLY A 174 -7.63 9.45 4.27
CA GLY A 174 -8.38 8.26 4.66
C GLY A 174 -8.43 7.21 3.54
N MET A 175 -9.37 6.26 3.62
CA MET A 175 -9.50 5.20 2.60
C MET A 175 -9.86 5.74 1.22
N LYS A 176 -10.68 6.81 1.12
CA LYS A 176 -11.04 7.40 -0.18
C LYS A 176 -9.80 7.93 -0.91
N GLY A 177 -8.96 8.69 -0.21
CA GLY A 177 -7.73 9.22 -0.77
C GLY A 177 -6.76 8.12 -1.20
N THR A 178 -6.56 7.10 -0.36
CA THR A 178 -5.66 5.99 -0.69
C THR A 178 -6.13 5.19 -1.91
N THR A 179 -7.43 4.89 -2.02
CA THR A 179 -7.99 4.14 -3.15
C THR A 179 -7.85 4.91 -4.47
N TRP A 180 -8.10 6.22 -4.47
CA TRP A 180 -7.88 7.05 -5.67
C TRP A 180 -6.41 7.09 -6.09
N VAL A 181 -5.49 7.26 -5.12
CA VAL A 181 -4.05 7.23 -5.40
C VAL A 181 -3.62 5.86 -5.95
N GLN A 182 -4.16 4.76 -5.41
CA GLN A 182 -3.88 3.41 -5.90
C GLN A 182 -4.40 3.18 -7.33
N MET A 183 -5.60 3.66 -7.67
CA MET A 183 -6.11 3.57 -9.05
C MET A 183 -5.22 4.34 -10.03
N VAL A 184 -4.79 5.55 -9.67
CA VAL A 184 -3.88 6.35 -10.50
C VAL A 184 -2.54 5.63 -10.67
N LYS A 185 -2.00 5.05 -9.60
CA LYS A 185 -0.79 4.21 -9.67
C LYS A 185 -0.97 3.03 -10.62
N ALA A 186 -2.11 2.34 -10.56
CA ALA A 186 -2.39 1.17 -11.39
C ALA A 186 -2.45 1.47 -12.89
N VAL A 187 -2.84 2.69 -13.27
CA VAL A 187 -2.90 3.12 -14.69
C VAL A 187 -1.55 3.63 -15.20
N LEU A 188 -0.70 4.14 -14.30
CA LEU A 188 0.60 4.72 -14.65
C LEU A 188 1.74 3.71 -14.73
N LEU A 189 1.65 2.61 -13.97
CA LEU A 189 2.60 1.48 -14.02
C LEU A 189 2.30 0.57 -15.21
#